data_AF-A0A7M2NL14-F1
#
_entry.id   AF-A0A7M2NL14-F1
#
_cell.length_a   1.000
_cell.length_b   1.000
_cell.length_c   1.000
_cell.angle_alpha   90.00
_cell.angle_beta   90.00
_cell.angle_gamma   90.00
#
_symmetry.space_group_name_H-M   'P 1'
#
loop_
_entity.id
_entity.type
_entity.pdbx_description
1 polymer ?
#
loop_
_entity_poly.entity_id
_entity_poly.type
_entity_poly.pdbx_seq_one_letter_code
_entity_poly.pdbx_strand_id
1 'polypeptide(L)'
;MKKHLLQAVCFLAAIALCAACSVTRSQDGPGMIVTFSNGIKGKEVDVLRARTANGVFFPTPGSLGPDKNPMTGGATMGAAPDGRELPQWVEFEWQVWPYPYPVRPADLVARQVWSEGVHALSRSLPIQTARVAVRSRVPQDVIDEVLASNRQRAPNALPDKDLWVYFIWYDTGIKFRWRLLQGCCKMLREGGDELAP
;
A
#
# COMPACT_ATOMS: atom_id res chain seq x y z
N MET A 1 40.03 -9.61 -40.78
CA MET A 1 39.88 -8.58 -39.72
C MET A 1 38.47 -8.04 -39.51
N LYS A 2 37.53 -8.07 -40.49
CA LYS A 2 36.16 -7.53 -40.31
C LYS A 2 35.15 -8.41 -39.55
N LYS A 3 35.36 -9.73 -39.43
CA LYS A 3 34.39 -10.64 -38.77
C LYS A 3 34.43 -10.61 -37.24
N HIS A 4 35.58 -10.30 -36.64
CA HIS A 4 35.73 -10.30 -35.18
C HIS A 4 35.17 -9.05 -34.49
N LEU A 5 35.05 -7.93 -35.23
CA LEU A 5 34.47 -6.69 -34.71
C LEU A 5 32.94 -6.79 -34.54
N LEU A 6 32.26 -7.51 -35.45
CA LEU A 6 30.81 -7.67 -35.44
C LEU A 6 30.34 -8.60 -34.31
N GLN A 7 31.12 -9.65 -33.99
CA GLN A 7 30.81 -10.54 -32.87
C GLN A 7 30.99 -9.88 -31.50
N ALA A 8 31.98 -8.99 -31.34
CA ALA A 8 32.21 -8.29 -30.08
C ALA A 8 31.08 -7.30 -29.74
N VAL A 9 30.51 -6.62 -30.74
CA VAL A 9 29.40 -5.68 -30.55
C VAL A 9 28.09 -6.39 -30.17
N CYS A 10 27.82 -7.57 -30.75
CA CYS A 10 26.63 -8.36 -30.39
C CYS A 10 26.69 -8.93 -28.96
N PHE A 11 27.88 -9.30 -28.48
CA PHE A 11 28.04 -9.77 -27.10
C PHE A 11 27.86 -8.66 -26.06
N LEU A 12 28.32 -7.43 -26.35
CA LEU A 12 28.11 -6.29 -25.45
C LEU A 12 26.64 -5.84 -25.39
N ALA A 13 25.90 -5.91 -26.49
CA ALA A 13 24.47 -5.62 -26.50
C ALA A 13 23.64 -6.65 -25.71
N ALA A 14 24.01 -7.94 -25.75
CA ALA A 14 23.33 -8.99 -25.01
C ALA A 14 23.54 -8.86 -23.48
N ILE A 15 24.71 -8.40 -23.03
CA ILE A 15 24.98 -8.15 -21.60
C ILE A 15 24.19 -6.92 -21.10
N ALA A 16 24.05 -5.88 -21.92
CA ALA A 16 23.24 -4.71 -21.58
C ALA A 16 21.73 -5.03 -21.49
N LEU A 17 21.23 -5.95 -22.33
CA LEU A 17 19.83 -6.40 -22.29
C LEU A 17 19.54 -7.38 -21.14
N CYS A 18 20.50 -8.23 -20.73
CA CYS A 18 20.34 -9.08 -19.53
C CYS A 18 20.44 -8.30 -18.21
N ALA A 19 21.16 -7.18 -18.18
CA ALA A 19 21.19 -6.28 -17.02
C ALA A 19 19.85 -5.53 -16.81
N ALA A 20 19.08 -5.32 -17.88
CA ALA A 20 17.75 -4.69 -17.80
C ALA A 20 16.63 -5.65 -17.34
N CYS A 21 16.81 -6.96 -17.49
CA CYS A 21 15.86 -7.97 -17.01
C CYS A 21 16.10 -8.41 -15.56
N SER A 22 17.23 -8.01 -14.98
CA SER A 22 17.49 -8.17 -13.56
C SER A 22 17.03 -6.91 -12.84
N VAL A 23 15.71 -6.69 -12.76
CA VAL A 23 15.17 -5.88 -11.66
C VAL A 23 15.44 -6.70 -10.40
N THR A 24 16.65 -6.60 -9.87
CA THR A 24 16.91 -6.87 -8.47
C THR A 24 15.94 -5.95 -7.74
N ARG A 25 14.82 -6.50 -7.26
CA ARG A 25 14.08 -5.86 -6.19
C ARG A 25 15.12 -5.64 -5.12
N SER A 26 15.48 -4.38 -4.86
CA SER A 26 16.27 -4.00 -3.69
C SER A 26 15.63 -4.76 -2.52
N GLN A 27 16.37 -5.71 -1.95
CA GLN A 27 16.01 -6.38 -0.70
C GLN A 27 16.60 -5.62 0.49
N ASP A 28 17.25 -4.49 0.22
CA ASP A 28 17.96 -3.66 1.18
C ASP A 28 17.15 -2.42 1.59
N GLY A 29 15.89 -2.31 1.12
CA GLY A 29 15.00 -1.23 1.52
C GLY A 29 14.50 -1.40 2.97
N PRO A 30 13.94 -0.34 3.57
CA PRO A 30 13.44 -0.40 4.95
C PRO A 30 12.31 -1.42 5.12
N GLY A 31 11.59 -1.73 4.03
CA GLY A 31 10.29 -2.37 4.09
C GLY A 31 9.25 -1.49 4.77
N MET A 32 7.98 -1.92 4.73
CA MET A 32 6.92 -1.24 5.47
C MET A 32 5.76 -2.18 5.77
N ILE A 33 5.13 -1.97 6.94
CA ILE A 33 3.82 -2.52 7.25
C ILE A 33 2.77 -1.49 6.85
N VAL A 34 1.77 -1.90 6.08
CA VAL A 34 0.78 -0.99 5.50
C VAL A 34 -0.55 -1.20 6.19
N THR A 35 -1.14 -0.13 6.72
CA THR A 35 -2.48 -0.15 7.29
C THR A 35 -3.42 0.71 6.45
N PHE A 36 -4.61 0.20 6.17
CA PHE A 36 -5.67 0.92 5.48
C PHE A 36 -6.87 1.07 6.41
N SER A 37 -7.40 2.28 6.53
CA SER A 37 -8.59 2.53 7.36
C SER A 37 -9.51 3.57 6.75
N ASN A 38 -10.76 3.56 7.20
CA ASN A 38 -11.79 4.45 6.69
C ASN A 38 -12.33 5.30 7.85
N GLY A 39 -12.05 6.61 7.80
CA GLY A 39 -12.57 7.61 8.75
C GLY A 39 -13.88 8.25 8.30
N ILE A 40 -14.45 7.87 7.15
CA ILE A 40 -15.69 8.44 6.63
C ILE A 40 -16.89 7.83 7.36
N LYS A 41 -17.61 8.65 8.13
CA LYS A 41 -18.77 8.20 8.92
C LYS A 41 -19.92 7.76 8.01
N GLY A 42 -20.51 6.59 8.31
CA GLY A 42 -21.69 6.08 7.59
C GLY A 42 -21.42 5.72 6.12
N LYS A 43 -20.14 5.56 5.75
CA LYS A 43 -19.72 5.12 4.42
C LYS A 43 -18.75 3.96 4.51
N GLU A 44 -18.74 3.15 3.48
CA GLU A 44 -17.72 2.16 3.25
C GLU A 44 -16.82 2.61 2.09
N VAL A 45 -15.53 2.30 2.17
CA VAL A 45 -14.58 2.55 1.11
C VAL A 45 -14.19 1.22 0.48
N ASP A 46 -14.49 1.05 -0.80
CA ASP A 46 -14.08 -0.12 -1.56
C ASP A 46 -12.84 0.21 -2.41
N VAL A 47 -11.68 -0.30 -1.99
CA VAL A 47 -10.40 -0.04 -2.65
C VAL A 47 -10.22 -1.02 -3.81
N LEU A 48 -10.50 -0.54 -5.02
CA LEU A 48 -10.48 -1.33 -6.25
C LEU A 48 -9.06 -1.64 -6.71
N ARG A 49 -8.16 -0.65 -6.58
CA ARG A 49 -6.78 -0.77 -7.05
C ARG A 49 -5.83 0.11 -6.25
N ALA A 50 -4.62 -0.37 -6.09
CA ALA A 50 -3.48 0.43 -5.64
C ALA A 50 -2.27 0.11 -6.52
N ARG A 51 -1.53 1.13 -6.96
CA ARG A 51 -0.30 0.97 -7.76
C ARG A 51 0.77 1.96 -7.36
N THR A 52 2.02 1.52 -7.37
CA THR A 52 3.18 2.37 -7.10
C THR A 52 3.59 3.18 -8.34
N ALA A 53 4.51 4.13 -8.16
CA ALA A 53 5.08 4.93 -9.24
C ALA A 53 5.65 4.12 -10.42
N ASN A 54 6.14 2.90 -10.15
CA ASN A 54 6.72 2.02 -11.16
C ASN A 54 5.67 1.09 -11.81
N GLY A 55 4.38 1.33 -11.57
CA GLY A 55 3.27 0.53 -12.09
C GLY A 55 3.07 -0.82 -11.39
N VAL A 56 3.86 -1.13 -10.37
CA VAL A 56 3.72 -2.37 -9.59
C VAL A 56 2.48 -2.28 -8.71
N PHE A 57 1.66 -3.34 -8.73
CA PHE A 57 0.50 -3.45 -7.83
C PHE A 57 0.93 -3.35 -6.37
N PHE A 58 0.24 -2.49 -5.64
CA PHE A 58 0.38 -2.33 -4.20
C PHE A 58 -0.75 -3.12 -3.53
N PRO A 59 -0.59 -3.58 -2.26
CA PRO A 59 -1.64 -4.30 -1.57
C PRO A 59 -2.95 -3.49 -1.53
N THR A 60 -4.07 -4.19 -1.62
CA THR A 60 -5.42 -3.61 -1.51
C THR A 60 -6.20 -4.34 -0.42
N PRO A 61 -6.85 -3.62 0.51
CA PRO A 61 -7.61 -4.22 1.60
C PRO A 61 -8.98 -4.78 1.16
N GLY A 62 -9.41 -4.49 -0.08
CA GLY A 62 -10.80 -4.65 -0.48
C GLY A 62 -11.65 -3.56 0.17
N SER A 63 -12.69 -3.97 0.89
CA SER A 63 -13.69 -3.06 1.44
C SER A 63 -13.43 -2.73 2.93
N LEU A 64 -13.56 -1.45 3.27
CA LEU A 64 -13.27 -0.89 4.60
C LEU A 64 -14.50 -0.20 5.18
N GLY A 65 -15.08 -0.81 6.22
CA GLY A 65 -16.12 -0.17 7.04
C GLY A 65 -15.59 1.04 7.82
N PRO A 66 -16.47 1.94 8.28
CA PRO A 66 -16.07 3.11 9.05
C PRO A 66 -15.46 2.70 10.40
N ASP A 67 -14.34 3.30 10.76
CA ASP A 67 -13.65 3.04 12.02
C ASP A 67 -13.75 4.24 12.98
N LYS A 68 -13.91 3.96 14.27
CA LYS A 68 -13.91 4.99 15.31
C LYS A 68 -12.52 5.54 15.58
N ASN A 69 -11.48 4.72 15.41
CA ASN A 69 -10.09 5.12 15.54
C ASN A 69 -9.26 4.59 14.36
N PRO A 70 -9.10 5.40 13.30
CA PRO A 70 -8.45 4.96 12.08
C PRO A 70 -6.95 4.66 12.23
N MET A 71 -6.32 5.00 13.36
CA MET A 71 -4.91 4.67 13.65
C MET A 71 -4.71 3.32 14.36
N THR A 72 -5.79 2.71 14.87
CA THR A 72 -5.74 1.41 15.55
C THR A 72 -6.67 0.37 14.92
N GLY A 73 -7.50 0.78 13.98
CA GLY A 73 -8.42 -0.09 13.26
C GLY A 73 -8.09 -0.23 11.77
N GLY A 74 -9.01 -0.83 11.02
CA GLY A 74 -8.86 -1.13 9.59
C GLY A 74 -8.14 -2.45 9.28
N ALA A 75 -7.55 -2.53 8.08
CA ALA A 75 -6.89 -3.71 7.55
C ALA A 75 -5.38 -3.48 7.42
N THR A 76 -4.58 -4.30 8.10
CA THR A 76 -3.11 -4.27 8.02
C THR A 76 -2.61 -5.35 7.07
N MET A 77 -1.70 -4.97 6.18
CA MET A 77 -1.09 -5.85 5.18
C MET A 77 0.43 -5.70 5.21
N GLY A 78 1.12 -6.84 5.05
CA GLY A 78 2.57 -6.92 5.05
C GLY A 78 3.17 -7.36 6.40
N ALA A 79 4.41 -7.83 6.35
CA ALA A 79 5.25 -8.13 7.51
C ALA A 79 6.59 -7.41 7.31
N ALA A 80 7.15 -6.86 8.39
CA ALA A 80 8.43 -6.16 8.31
C ALA A 80 9.62 -7.07 8.66
N PRO A 81 10.81 -6.82 8.07
CA PRO A 81 11.00 -6.09 6.82
C PRO A 81 10.68 -7.02 5.64
N ASP A 82 9.97 -6.49 4.65
CA ASP A 82 9.81 -7.16 3.34
C ASP A 82 10.90 -6.74 2.33
N GLY A 83 11.87 -5.94 2.79
CA GLY A 83 13.04 -5.46 2.06
C GLY A 83 12.73 -4.43 0.98
N ARG A 84 11.47 -4.06 0.76
CA ARG A 84 11.08 -3.17 -0.34
C ARG A 84 11.45 -1.72 -0.03
N GLU A 85 11.84 -0.99 -1.08
CA GLU A 85 11.96 0.46 -1.02
C GLU A 85 10.60 1.12 -0.80
N LEU A 86 10.62 2.31 -0.16
CA LEU A 86 9.43 3.14 -0.08
C LEU A 86 9.07 3.66 -1.49
N PRO A 87 7.83 3.47 -1.97
CA PRO A 87 7.42 4.01 -3.25
C PRO A 87 7.43 5.54 -3.19
N GLN A 88 7.70 6.21 -4.31
CA GLN A 88 7.58 7.67 -4.38
C GLN A 88 6.14 8.11 -4.04
N TRP A 89 5.17 7.43 -4.65
CA TRP A 89 3.75 7.60 -4.40
C TRP A 89 3.01 6.28 -4.65
N VAL A 90 1.79 6.20 -4.09
CA VAL A 90 0.80 5.17 -4.40
C VAL A 90 -0.44 5.84 -4.97
N GLU A 91 -0.89 5.38 -6.13
CA GLU A 91 -2.17 5.79 -6.72
C GLU A 91 -3.23 4.77 -6.34
N PHE A 92 -4.31 5.27 -5.78
CA PHE A 92 -5.48 4.50 -5.39
C PHE A 92 -6.63 4.77 -6.34
N GLU A 93 -7.38 3.72 -6.66
CA GLU A 93 -8.70 3.79 -7.25
C GLU A 93 -9.69 3.18 -6.25
N TRP A 94 -10.76 3.89 -5.93
CA TRP A 94 -11.76 3.42 -4.96
C TRP A 94 -13.16 3.93 -5.29
N GLN A 95 -14.15 3.28 -4.68
CA GLN A 95 -15.53 3.75 -4.64
C GLN A 95 -15.97 3.96 -3.19
N VAL A 96 -16.95 4.84 -3.00
CA VAL A 96 -17.54 5.11 -1.69
C VAL A 96 -18.99 4.65 -1.69
N TRP A 97 -19.30 3.72 -0.81
CA TRP A 97 -20.61 3.09 -0.69
C TRP A 97 -21.37 3.63 0.53
N PRO A 98 -22.71 3.64 0.50
CA PRO A 98 -23.49 3.81 1.72
C PRO A 98 -23.19 2.68 2.71
N TYR A 99 -23.08 3.01 4.00
CA TYR A 99 -22.90 2.04 5.07
C TYR A 99 -23.96 2.21 6.17
N PRO A 100 -24.59 1.12 6.66
CA PRO A 100 -24.36 -0.27 6.27
C PRO A 100 -24.82 -0.57 4.84
N TYR A 101 -24.24 -1.60 4.21
CA TYR A 101 -24.72 -2.12 2.94
C TYR A 101 -26.21 -2.50 3.03
N PRO A 102 -26.95 -2.44 1.91
CA PRO A 102 -28.28 -3.02 1.84
C PRO A 102 -28.26 -4.47 2.32
N VAL A 103 -29.13 -4.82 3.25
CA VAL A 103 -29.17 -6.16 3.86
C VAL A 103 -29.45 -7.21 2.78
N ARG A 104 -28.59 -8.23 2.69
CA ARG A 104 -28.76 -9.35 1.75
C ARG A 104 -30.01 -10.17 2.14
N PRO A 105 -31.00 -10.36 1.26
CA PRO A 105 -32.15 -11.21 1.53
C PRO A 105 -31.77 -12.69 1.72
N ALA A 106 -32.53 -13.38 2.58
CA ALA A 106 -32.38 -14.81 2.80
C ALA A 106 -32.93 -15.63 1.62
N ASP A 107 -34.07 -15.22 1.06
CA ASP A 107 -34.69 -15.85 -0.12
C ASP A 107 -33.79 -15.79 -1.36
N LEU A 108 -33.74 -16.89 -2.12
CA LEU A 108 -32.82 -17.04 -3.26
C LEU A 108 -33.18 -16.14 -4.44
N VAL A 109 -34.48 -15.97 -4.73
CA VAL A 109 -34.94 -15.11 -5.84
C VAL A 109 -34.70 -13.65 -5.49
N ALA A 110 -35.06 -13.23 -4.27
CA ALA A 110 -34.78 -11.90 -3.76
C ALA A 110 -33.28 -11.61 -3.69
N ARG A 111 -32.44 -12.63 -3.40
CA ARG A 111 -30.98 -12.50 -3.40
C ARG A 111 -30.43 -12.23 -4.80
N GLN A 112 -30.96 -12.86 -5.83
CA GLN A 112 -30.53 -12.60 -7.22
C GLN A 112 -30.84 -11.15 -7.62
N VAL A 113 -32.07 -10.69 -7.39
CA VAL A 113 -32.48 -9.31 -7.65
C VAL A 113 -31.65 -8.31 -6.83
N TRP A 114 -31.39 -8.62 -5.56
CA TRP A 114 -30.51 -7.83 -4.70
C TRP A 114 -29.08 -7.76 -5.26
N SER A 115 -28.52 -8.88 -5.72
CA SER A 115 -27.17 -8.91 -6.30
C SER A 115 -27.08 -8.07 -7.56
N GLU A 116 -28.08 -8.15 -8.44
CA GLU A 116 -28.18 -7.31 -9.64
C GLU A 116 -28.29 -5.82 -9.27
N GLY A 117 -29.09 -5.49 -8.26
CA GLY A 117 -29.21 -4.14 -7.71
C GLY A 117 -27.90 -3.61 -7.14
N VAL A 118 -27.18 -4.42 -6.36
CA VAL A 118 -25.85 -4.08 -5.83
C VAL A 118 -24.84 -3.89 -6.96
N HIS A 119 -24.82 -4.77 -7.97
CA HIS A 119 -23.95 -4.60 -9.13
C HIS A 119 -24.30 -3.35 -9.95
N ALA A 120 -25.58 -3.03 -10.11
CA ALA A 120 -26.02 -1.81 -10.77
C ALA A 120 -25.59 -0.56 -9.99
N LEU A 121 -25.73 -0.58 -8.66
CA LEU A 121 -25.24 0.48 -7.77
C LEU A 121 -23.72 0.61 -7.85
N SER A 122 -22.97 -0.49 -7.79
CA SER A 122 -21.50 -0.49 -7.96
C SER A 122 -21.08 0.20 -9.24
N ARG A 123 -21.76 -0.10 -10.36
CA ARG A 123 -21.45 0.52 -11.66
C ARG A 123 -21.84 2.00 -11.74
N SER A 124 -22.79 2.46 -10.93
CA SER A 124 -23.22 3.87 -10.93
C SER A 124 -22.41 4.74 -9.98
N LEU A 125 -21.73 4.15 -8.99
CA LEU A 125 -20.87 4.90 -8.07
C LEU A 125 -19.62 5.41 -8.79
N PRO A 126 -19.29 6.71 -8.64
CA PRO A 126 -18.11 7.26 -9.28
C PRO A 126 -16.84 6.62 -8.73
N ILE A 127 -15.96 6.19 -9.63
CA ILE A 127 -14.61 5.78 -9.28
C ILE A 127 -13.79 7.04 -8.99
N GLN A 128 -13.21 7.07 -7.81
CA GLN A 128 -12.30 8.13 -7.39
C GLN A 128 -10.86 7.67 -7.58
N THR A 129 -9.97 8.61 -7.87
CA THR A 129 -8.54 8.34 -8.03
C THR A 129 -7.72 9.42 -7.36
N ALA A 130 -6.69 9.04 -6.63
CA ALA A 130 -5.73 9.96 -6.02
C ALA A 130 -4.36 9.33 -5.84
N ARG A 131 -3.33 10.16 -5.94
CA ARG A 131 -1.96 9.81 -5.61
C ARG A 131 -1.60 10.33 -4.22
N VAL A 132 -1.03 9.46 -3.41
CA VAL A 132 -0.50 9.80 -2.10
C VAL A 132 1.02 9.65 -2.14
N ALA A 133 1.74 10.75 -1.92
CA ALA A 133 3.19 10.70 -1.77
C ALA A 133 3.57 9.91 -0.51
N VAL A 134 4.60 9.06 -0.60
CA VAL A 134 5.04 8.20 0.51
C VAL A 134 6.48 8.50 0.87
N ARG A 135 7.44 8.22 -0.02
CA ARG A 135 8.88 8.36 0.27
C ARG A 135 9.26 9.74 0.79
N SER A 136 8.73 10.82 0.20
CA SER A 136 9.04 12.19 0.61
C SER A 136 8.37 12.61 1.93
N ARG A 137 7.46 11.79 2.47
CA ARG A 137 6.69 12.09 3.68
C ARG A 137 7.22 11.41 4.93
N VAL A 138 8.11 10.43 4.76
CA VAL A 138 8.83 9.77 5.84
C VAL A 138 10.23 10.41 5.92
N PRO A 139 10.61 11.00 7.07
CA PRO A 139 11.94 11.58 7.25
C PRO A 139 13.06 10.56 7.00
N GLN A 140 14.15 10.99 6.38
CA GLN A 140 15.25 10.09 6.02
C GLN A 140 15.90 9.44 7.25
N ASP A 141 15.99 10.16 8.37
CA ASP A 141 16.52 9.63 9.64
C ASP A 141 15.64 8.53 10.25
N VAL A 142 14.34 8.48 9.92
CA VAL A 142 13.46 7.35 10.27
C VAL A 142 13.78 6.14 9.39
N ILE A 143 13.97 6.36 8.09
CA ILE A 143 14.33 5.30 7.13
C ILE A 143 15.68 4.68 7.52
N ASP A 144 16.67 5.51 7.82
CA ASP A 144 18.01 5.08 8.19
C ASP A 144 18.01 4.27 9.49
N GLU A 145 17.15 4.61 10.45
CA GLU A 145 17.01 3.86 11.71
C GLU A 145 16.43 2.46 11.48
N VAL A 146 15.43 2.33 10.62
CA VAL A 146 14.83 1.03 10.25
C VAL A 146 15.85 0.18 9.49
N LEU A 147 16.57 0.78 8.55
CA LEU A 147 17.65 0.10 7.82
C LEU A 147 18.76 -0.40 8.75
N ALA A 148 19.16 0.41 9.73
CA ALA A 148 20.15 0.03 10.73
C ALA A 148 19.65 -1.15 11.59
N SER A 149 18.38 -1.13 12.01
CA SER A 149 17.76 -2.24 12.74
C SER A 149 17.72 -3.53 11.90
N ASN A 150 17.31 -3.43 10.63
CA ASN A 150 17.26 -4.56 9.70
C ASN A 150 18.63 -5.22 9.51
N ARG A 151 19.72 -4.43 9.45
CA ARG A 151 21.10 -4.94 9.29
C ARG A 151 21.64 -5.65 10.52
N GLN A 152 21.18 -5.29 11.71
CA GLN A 152 21.61 -5.89 12.98
C GLN A 152 20.82 -7.15 13.36
N ARG A 153 19.75 -7.45 12.60
CA ARG A 153 18.83 -8.54 12.85
C ARG A 153 19.51 -9.90 12.66
N ALA A 154 19.26 -10.83 13.59
CA ALA A 154 19.65 -12.22 13.42
C ALA A 154 18.89 -12.87 12.25
N PRO A 155 19.48 -13.86 11.55
CA PRO A 155 18.76 -14.59 10.51
C PRO A 155 17.43 -15.13 11.02
N ASN A 156 16.35 -14.94 10.25
CA ASN A 156 14.97 -15.35 10.57
C ASN A 156 14.31 -14.68 11.79
N ALA A 157 14.95 -13.70 12.44
CA ALA A 157 14.31 -12.91 13.47
C ALA A 157 13.40 -11.83 12.86
N LEU A 158 12.43 -11.31 13.61
CA LEU A 158 11.77 -10.06 13.25
C LEU A 158 12.72 -8.88 13.55
N PRO A 159 12.59 -7.77 12.81
CA PRO A 159 13.36 -6.55 13.08
C PRO A 159 12.96 -5.98 14.44
N ASP A 160 13.89 -5.30 15.11
CA ASP A 160 13.58 -4.62 16.38
C ASP A 160 12.74 -3.36 16.12
N LYS A 161 12.90 -2.73 14.95
CA LYS A 161 12.19 -1.51 14.59
C LYS A 161 11.52 -1.62 13.25
N ASP A 162 10.27 -1.16 13.21
CA ASP A 162 9.39 -1.27 12.05
C ASP A 162 8.78 0.05 11.65
N LEU A 163 8.76 0.28 10.35
CA LEU A 163 8.01 1.37 9.75
C LEU A 163 6.59 0.91 9.41
N TRP A 164 5.62 1.54 10.05
CA TRP A 164 4.22 1.41 9.73
C TRP A 164 3.78 2.63 8.94
N VAL A 165 3.07 2.41 7.84
CA VAL A 165 2.45 3.48 7.03
C VAL A 165 0.95 3.27 6.99
N TYR A 166 0.20 4.36 7.05
CA TYR A 166 -1.26 4.35 7.13
C TYR A 166 -1.84 5.18 5.99
N PHE A 167 -2.80 4.60 5.27
CA PHE A 167 -3.64 5.29 4.31
C PHE A 167 -5.06 5.34 4.86
N ILE A 168 -5.55 6.55 5.12
CA ILE A 168 -6.80 6.76 5.84
C ILE A 168 -7.74 7.59 4.97
N TRP A 169 -8.87 7.02 4.59
CA TRP A 169 -9.86 7.72 3.79
C TRP A 169 -10.71 8.64 4.66
N TYR A 170 -10.83 9.90 4.23
CA TYR A 170 -11.76 10.90 4.76
C TYR A 170 -12.53 11.55 3.60
N ASP A 171 -13.59 12.31 3.91
CA ASP A 171 -14.35 13.05 2.90
C ASP A 171 -13.49 14.02 2.09
N THR A 172 -12.40 14.52 2.69
CA THR A 172 -11.44 15.42 2.04
C THR A 172 -10.38 14.70 1.18
N GLY A 173 -10.42 13.37 1.11
CA GLY A 173 -9.42 12.54 0.44
C GLY A 173 -8.62 11.65 1.40
N ILE A 174 -7.49 11.11 0.90
CA ILE A 174 -6.68 10.15 1.64
C ILE A 174 -5.62 10.88 2.46
N LYS A 175 -5.58 10.62 3.76
CA LYS A 175 -4.54 11.07 4.68
C LYS A 175 -3.46 10.00 4.81
N PHE A 176 -2.20 10.43 4.85
CA PHE A 176 -1.04 9.58 5.07
C PHE A 176 -0.46 9.81 6.44
N ARG A 177 -0.28 8.75 7.21
CA ARG A 177 0.47 8.76 8.48
C ARG A 177 1.56 7.72 8.46
N TRP A 178 2.55 7.87 9.33
CA TRP A 178 3.54 6.84 9.58
C TRP A 178 3.86 6.76 11.07
N ARG A 179 4.31 5.57 11.50
CA ARG A 179 4.82 5.30 12.83
C ARG A 179 6.11 4.51 12.74
N LEU A 180 7.08 4.88 13.55
CA LEU A 180 8.23 4.05 13.88
C LEU A 180 7.94 3.34 15.19
N LEU A 181 7.85 2.02 15.13
CA LEU A 181 7.64 1.17 16.31
C LEU A 181 8.93 0.43 16.67
N GLN A 182 9.02 0.04 17.95
CA GLN A 182 10.05 -0.84 18.47
C GLN A 182 9.42 -2.06 19.17
N GLY A 183 9.96 -3.24 18.91
CA GLY A 183 9.48 -4.51 19.44
C GLY A 183 8.02 -4.76 19.04
N CYS A 184 7.21 -5.29 19.97
CA CYS A 184 5.84 -5.66 19.65
C CYS A 184 4.92 -4.46 19.38
N CYS A 185 5.09 -3.33 20.08
CA CYS A 185 4.11 -2.23 20.02
C CYS A 185 4.63 -0.84 20.45
N LYS A 186 5.91 -0.67 20.84
CA LYS A 186 6.34 0.60 21.43
C LYS A 186 6.49 1.67 20.36
N MET A 187 5.59 2.64 20.33
CA MET A 187 5.73 3.79 19.44
C MET A 187 6.90 4.66 19.89
N LEU A 188 7.87 4.83 18.99
CA LEU A 188 9.00 5.73 19.19
C LEU A 188 8.69 7.11 18.62
N ARG A 189 8.18 7.14 17.39
CA ARG A 189 7.92 8.37 16.62
C ARG A 189 6.72 8.17 15.72
N GLU A 190 6.02 9.25 15.42
CA GLU A 190 4.97 9.28 14.42
C GLU A 190 4.93 10.61 13.66
N GLY A 191 4.31 10.59 12.49
CA GLY A 191 4.14 11.78 11.67
C GLY A 191 3.17 11.57 10.52
N GLY A 192 3.12 12.56 9.63
CA GLY A 192 2.20 12.59 8.49
C GLY A 192 1.14 13.69 8.62
N ASP A 193 0.00 13.51 7.96
CA ASP A 193 -1.08 14.49 7.96
C ASP A 193 -1.74 14.64 9.34
N GLU A 194 -2.35 15.79 9.61
CA GLU A 194 -3.34 15.90 10.67
C GLU A 194 -4.58 15.05 10.32
N LEU A 195 -5.08 14.35 11.32
CA LEU A 195 -6.34 13.62 11.23
C LEU A 195 -7.48 14.57 11.51
N ALA A 196 -8.60 14.40 10.81
CA ALA A 196 -9.80 15.16 11.12
C ALA A 196 -10.25 14.85 12.57
N PRO A 197 -10.76 15.85 13.31
CA PRO A 197 -11.28 15.65 14.66
C PRO A 197 -12.50 14.70 14.72
#